data_AF-A0AA51M2P7-F1
#
_entry.id   AF-A0AA51M2P7-F1
#
_cell.length_a   1.000
_cell.length_b   1.000
_cell.length_c   1.000
_cell.angle_alpha   90.00
_cell.angle_beta   90.00
_cell.angle_gamma   90.00
#
_symmetry.space_group_name_H-M   'P 1'
#
loop_
_entity.id
_entity.type
_entity.pdbx_description
1 polymer ?
#
loop_
_entity_poly.entity_id
_entity_poly.type
_entity_poly.pdbx_seq_one_letter_code
_entity_poly.pdbx_strand_id
1 'polypeptide(L)'
;MIRVDLVSPGTRGRFRDAATDSTVGAITTAFQDEGFAPNPDSTYEDSSVRRQTAQAYMESVDWTDENHVARALRAMERILEDFEEQYVEKFWSSLARDGYKRDMETGRLEFPSRSLPEGALANLTEASVIRSHLKRIQSAVENDPELAIGSAKELIESTAKLVLNDRDVPFTKDDDLGQLTTRAQESLSLRPNQAGVNSPDGGSGVKRILQMFR
;
A
#
# COMPACT_ATOMS: atom_id res chain seq x y z
N MET A 1 17.90 0.11 -11.62
CA MET A 1 16.62 0.82 -11.34
C MET A 1 16.93 1.82 -10.24
N ILE A 2 16.82 3.12 -10.49
CA ILE A 2 17.05 4.14 -9.46
C ILE A 2 15.88 3.99 -8.49
N ARG A 3 16.13 3.54 -7.26
CA ARG A 3 15.11 3.55 -6.22
C ARG A 3 14.87 5.02 -5.86
N VAL A 4 13.66 5.51 -6.11
CA VAL A 4 13.27 6.88 -5.81
C VAL A 4 12.67 6.88 -4.41
N ASP A 5 13.17 7.74 -3.55
CA ASP A 5 12.64 7.92 -2.21
C ASP A 5 11.19 8.42 -2.27
N LEU A 6 10.32 7.86 -1.42
CA LEU A 6 8.89 8.19 -1.37
C LEU A 6 8.62 9.57 -0.74
N VAL A 7 9.49 10.00 0.19
CA VAL A 7 9.46 11.33 0.80
C VAL A 7 10.75 12.03 0.45
N SER A 8 10.68 13.23 -0.14
CA SER A 8 11.88 13.90 -0.65
C SER A 8 12.82 14.37 0.47
N PRO A 9 14.14 14.48 0.22
CA PRO A 9 15.08 15.07 1.18
C PRO A 9 14.68 16.48 1.63
N GLY A 10 14.03 17.26 0.74
CA GLY A 10 13.51 18.58 1.06
C GLY A 10 12.40 18.55 2.11
N THR A 11 11.45 17.61 2.00
CA THR A 11 10.39 17.41 3.00
C THR A 11 10.98 16.99 4.35
N ARG A 12 11.94 16.06 4.36
CA ARG A 12 12.65 15.64 5.58
C ARG A 12 13.39 16.81 6.25
N GLY A 13 14.04 17.66 5.45
CA GLY A 13 14.69 18.87 5.95
C GLY A 13 13.71 19.82 6.63
N ARG A 14 12.50 19.99 6.09
CA ARG A 14 11.46 20.84 6.70
C ARG A 14 10.93 20.27 8.01
N PHE A 15 10.74 18.95 8.09
CA PHE A 15 10.41 18.30 9.35
C PHE A 15 11.51 18.55 10.40
N ARG A 16 12.77 18.34 10.03
CA ARG A 16 13.91 18.61 10.93
C ARG A 16 13.90 20.06 11.39
N ASP A 17 13.69 21.02 10.50
CA ASP A 17 13.66 22.44 10.86
C ASP A 17 12.57 22.75 11.91
N ALA A 18 11.37 22.18 11.70
CA ALA A 18 10.22 22.28 12.60
C ALA A 18 10.46 21.58 13.95
N ALA A 19 11.22 20.48 13.99
CA ALA A 19 11.51 19.75 15.22
C ALA A 19 12.18 20.61 16.32
N THR A 20 12.71 21.80 15.98
CA THR A 20 13.27 22.74 16.95
C THR A 20 12.26 23.22 17.99
N ASP A 21 10.96 23.22 17.64
CA ASP A 21 9.86 23.64 18.52
C ASP A 21 9.31 22.47 19.37
N SER A 22 9.91 21.28 19.26
CA SER A 22 9.57 20.11 20.07
C SER A 22 10.48 19.96 21.30
N THR A 23 10.46 18.77 21.92
CA THR A 23 11.44 18.32 22.91
C THR A 23 12.14 17.05 22.41
N VAL A 24 13.39 16.83 22.85
CA VAL A 24 14.14 15.60 22.54
C VAL A 24 13.37 14.35 22.98
N GLY A 25 12.70 14.42 24.14
CA GLY A 25 11.89 13.32 24.67
C GLY A 25 10.67 13.02 23.80
N ALA A 26 9.95 14.04 23.32
CA ALA A 26 8.81 13.85 22.42
C ALA A 26 9.23 13.23 21.09
N ILE A 27 10.33 13.73 20.48
CA ILE A 27 10.89 13.17 19.24
C ILE A 27 11.28 11.71 19.44
N THR A 28 12.05 11.43 20.49
CA THR A 28 12.51 10.08 20.83
C THR A 28 11.34 9.11 21.02
N THR A 29 10.35 9.49 21.83
CA THR A 29 9.19 8.66 22.12
C THR A 29 8.39 8.37 20.86
N ALA A 30 8.11 9.40 20.04
CA ALA A 30 7.31 9.23 18.83
C ALA A 30 7.96 8.26 17.82
N PHE A 31 9.28 8.35 17.60
CA PHE A 31 9.96 7.43 16.70
C PHE A 31 10.15 6.02 17.29
N GLN A 32 10.42 5.90 18.59
CA GLN A 32 10.56 4.60 19.25
C GLN A 32 9.24 3.83 19.34
N ASP A 33 8.13 4.52 19.59
CA ASP A 33 6.78 3.93 19.58
C ASP A 33 6.43 3.36 18.18
N GLU A 34 6.94 4.01 17.14
CA GLU A 34 6.87 3.52 15.76
C GLU A 34 7.99 2.53 15.41
N GLY A 35 8.78 2.07 16.39
CA GLY A 35 9.78 1.00 16.26
C GLY A 35 11.09 1.38 15.58
N PHE A 36 11.46 2.66 15.58
CA PHE A 36 12.77 3.13 15.12
C PHE A 36 13.76 3.28 16.27
N ALA A 37 15.04 3.09 15.96
CA ALA A 37 16.16 3.47 16.82
C ALA A 37 16.98 4.55 16.12
N PRO A 38 17.56 5.52 16.85
CA PRO A 38 18.39 6.54 16.22
C PRO A 38 19.64 5.90 15.63
N ASN A 39 20.10 6.38 14.48
CA ASN A 39 21.38 5.99 13.91
C ASN A 39 22.52 6.37 14.88
N PRO A 40 23.24 5.41 15.48
CA PRO A 40 24.31 5.71 16.43
C PRO A 40 25.51 6.39 15.78
N ASP A 41 25.66 6.23 14.46
CA ASP A 41 26.76 6.77 13.67
C ASP A 41 26.36 8.04 12.91
N SER A 42 25.28 8.72 13.33
CA SER A 42 24.85 9.98 12.70
C SER A 42 25.94 11.04 12.85
N THR A 43 26.38 11.61 11.72
CA THR A 43 27.43 12.65 11.68
C THR A 43 26.87 14.06 11.48
N TYR A 44 25.54 14.23 11.55
CA TYR A 44 24.91 15.52 11.31
C TYR A 44 25.06 16.43 12.53
N GLU A 45 25.65 17.61 12.32
CA GLU A 45 25.84 18.62 13.36
C GLU A 45 24.92 19.82 13.13
N ASP A 46 24.29 20.30 14.21
CA ASP A 46 23.45 21.50 14.24
C ASP A 46 23.45 22.07 15.67
N SER A 47 23.23 23.37 15.85
CA SER A 47 23.18 23.96 17.20
C SER A 47 21.96 23.49 18.02
N SER A 48 20.93 22.95 17.37
CA SER A 48 19.74 22.40 18.00
C SER A 48 19.85 20.88 18.17
N VAL A 49 19.97 20.43 19.42
CA VAL A 49 19.98 19.00 19.78
C VAL A 49 18.72 18.27 19.29
N ARG A 50 17.58 18.97 19.18
CA ARG A 50 16.33 18.42 18.65
C ARG A 50 16.43 18.09 17.17
N ARG A 51 17.07 18.96 16.38
CA ARG A 51 17.30 18.73 14.94
C ARG A 51 18.26 17.58 14.72
N GLN A 52 19.33 17.51 15.52
CA GLN A 52 20.24 16.37 15.52
C GLN A 52 19.52 15.07 15.88
N THR A 53 18.68 15.08 16.92
CA THR A 53 17.89 13.90 17.33
C THR A 53 16.94 13.45 16.22
N ALA A 54 16.16 14.37 15.64
CA ALA A 54 15.26 14.07 14.54
C ALA A 54 16.01 13.51 13.32
N GLN A 55 17.16 14.09 12.99
CA GLN A 55 18.01 13.62 11.90
C GLN A 55 18.53 12.20 12.13
N ALA A 56 19.03 11.90 13.33
CA ALA A 56 19.53 10.56 13.67
C ALA A 56 18.44 9.48 13.51
N TYR A 57 17.19 9.77 13.88
CA TYR A 57 16.07 8.87 13.61
C TYR A 57 15.76 8.75 12.12
N MET A 58 15.69 9.87 11.38
CA MET A 58 15.39 9.85 9.94
C MET A 58 16.44 9.09 9.11
N GLU A 59 17.69 9.00 9.57
CA GLU A 59 18.75 8.20 8.93
C GLU A 59 18.55 6.69 9.07
N SER A 60 17.75 6.24 10.04
CA SER A 60 17.38 4.82 10.22
C SER A 60 16.20 4.38 9.35
N VAL A 61 15.53 5.32 8.68
CA VAL A 61 14.33 5.05 7.87
C VAL A 61 14.75 4.65 6.45
N ASP A 62 14.27 3.50 5.98
CA ASP A 62 14.29 3.16 4.55
C ASP A 62 13.19 3.95 3.84
N TRP A 63 13.58 5.03 3.19
CA TRP A 63 12.66 5.93 2.49
C TRP A 63 12.15 5.38 1.15
N THR A 64 12.60 4.19 0.76
CA THR A 64 12.11 3.47 -0.44
C THR A 64 11.05 2.43 -0.10
N ASP A 65 10.84 2.17 1.20
CA ASP A 65 9.87 1.21 1.71
C ASP A 65 8.62 1.92 2.25
N GLU A 66 7.44 1.56 1.71
CA GLU A 66 6.18 2.22 2.06
C GLU A 66 5.81 2.04 3.55
N ASN A 67 6.15 0.91 4.16
CA ASN A 67 5.82 0.61 5.56
C ASN A 67 6.73 1.38 6.52
N HIS A 68 8.03 1.45 6.24
CA HIS A 68 8.96 2.32 6.96
C HIS A 68 8.54 3.79 6.86
N VAL A 69 8.21 4.25 5.65
CA VAL A 69 7.79 5.63 5.45
C VAL A 69 6.49 5.94 6.17
N ALA A 70 5.50 5.04 6.13
CA ALA A 70 4.24 5.24 6.86
C ALA A 70 4.46 5.38 8.37
N ARG A 71 5.27 4.50 8.98
CA ARG A 71 5.63 4.58 10.41
C ARG A 71 6.38 5.88 10.74
N ALA A 72 7.36 6.25 9.92
CA ALA A 72 8.12 7.49 10.13
C ALA A 72 7.22 8.73 10.05
N LEU A 73 6.30 8.78 9.08
CA LEU A 73 5.35 9.87 8.91
C LEU A 73 4.32 9.96 10.05
N ARG A 74 3.92 8.83 10.67
CA ARG A 74 3.09 8.85 11.90
C ARG A 74 3.84 9.45 13.08
N ALA A 75 5.12 9.10 13.25
CA ALA A 75 5.96 9.72 14.27
C ALA A 75 6.09 11.24 14.03
N MET A 76 6.30 11.65 12.77
CA MET A 76 6.36 13.07 12.39
C MET A 76 5.04 13.80 12.66
N GLU A 77 3.90 13.23 12.27
CA GLU A 77 2.56 13.77 12.55
C GLU A 77 2.38 14.02 14.04
N ARG A 78 2.66 13.02 14.89
CA ARG A 78 2.53 13.13 16.34
C ARG A 78 3.39 14.22 16.95
N ILE A 79 4.60 14.43 16.41
CA ILE A 79 5.51 15.49 16.87
C ILE A 79 4.96 16.88 16.54
N LEU A 80 4.22 17.01 15.43
CA LEU A 80 3.72 18.27 14.90
C LEU A 80 2.26 18.58 15.28
N GLU A 81 1.55 17.65 15.93
CA GLU A 81 0.11 17.74 16.20
C GLU A 81 -0.29 19.02 16.95
N ASP A 82 0.52 19.43 17.93
CA ASP A 82 0.25 20.60 18.78
C ASP A 82 0.93 21.90 18.30
N PHE A 83 1.55 21.88 17.12
CA PHE A 83 2.29 23.04 16.63
C PHE A 83 1.38 24.04 15.94
N GLU A 84 1.68 25.34 16.07
CA GLU A 84 0.95 26.35 15.32
C GLU A 84 1.16 26.17 13.81
N GLU A 85 0.10 26.36 13.04
CA GLU A 85 0.05 26.06 11.61
C GLU A 85 1.18 26.75 10.81
N GLN A 86 1.51 27.99 11.17
CA GLN A 86 2.56 28.78 10.52
C GLN A 86 3.96 28.11 10.55
N TYR A 87 4.23 27.25 11.54
CA TYR A 87 5.52 26.56 11.67
C TYR A 87 5.57 25.24 10.87
N VAL A 88 4.41 24.67 10.54
CA VAL A 88 4.30 23.34 9.91
C VAL A 88 3.74 23.37 8.48
N GLU A 89 3.14 24.49 8.05
CA GLU A 89 2.57 24.68 6.71
C GLU A 89 3.56 24.30 5.60
N LYS A 90 4.82 24.70 5.76
CA LYS A 90 5.89 24.40 4.81
C LYS A 90 6.18 22.91 4.71
N PHE A 91 6.12 22.18 5.82
CA PHE A 91 6.30 20.73 5.85
C PHE A 91 5.12 20.06 5.12
N TRP A 92 3.88 20.38 5.49
CA TRP A 92 2.69 19.81 4.88
C TRP A 92 2.59 20.10 3.38
N SER A 93 2.92 21.31 2.95
CA SER A 93 2.97 21.68 1.53
C SER A 93 4.02 20.90 0.74
N SER A 94 5.14 20.56 1.37
CA SER A 94 6.20 19.75 0.76
C SER A 94 5.79 18.28 0.68
N LEU A 95 5.22 17.77 1.77
CA LEU A 95 4.72 16.40 1.87
C LEU A 95 3.57 16.13 0.89
N ALA A 96 2.72 17.12 0.63
CA ALA A 96 1.70 17.06 -0.41
C ALA A 96 2.28 16.90 -1.83
N ARG A 97 3.45 17.49 -2.11
CA ARG A 97 4.15 17.31 -3.40
C ARG A 97 4.76 15.91 -3.52
N ASP A 98 5.08 15.29 -2.39
CA ASP A 98 5.52 13.89 -2.31
C ASP A 98 4.34 12.90 -2.41
N GLY A 99 3.09 13.38 -2.52
CA GLY A 99 1.91 12.57 -2.82
C GLY A 99 1.08 12.14 -1.61
N TYR A 100 1.45 12.58 -0.40
CA TYR A 100 0.69 12.30 0.83
C TYR A 100 -0.32 13.40 1.10
N LYS A 101 -1.48 13.04 1.65
CA LYS A 101 -2.54 13.99 1.98
C LYS A 101 -2.76 14.05 3.48
N ARG A 102 -3.31 15.16 3.94
CA ARG A 102 -3.77 15.35 5.31
C ARG A 102 -5.28 15.52 5.25
N ASP A 103 -5.99 14.75 6.06
CA ASP A 103 -7.40 14.93 6.31
C ASP A 103 -7.59 16.26 7.06
N MET A 104 -8.39 17.16 6.49
CA MET A 104 -8.58 18.51 7.00
C MET A 104 -9.52 18.58 8.22
N GLU A 105 -10.32 17.53 8.46
CA GLU A 105 -11.24 17.47 9.60
C GLU A 105 -10.55 16.87 10.83
N THR A 106 -9.79 15.79 10.63
CA THR A 106 -9.11 15.04 11.71
C THR A 106 -7.67 15.49 11.93
N GLY A 107 -7.08 16.19 10.95
CA GLY A 107 -5.67 16.59 10.98
C GLY A 107 -4.68 15.45 10.75
N ARG A 108 -5.14 14.24 10.45
CA ARG A 108 -4.30 13.04 10.27
C ARG A 108 -3.86 12.83 8.84
N LEU A 109 -2.75 12.14 8.65
CA LEU A 109 -2.22 11.73 7.36
C LEU A 109 -3.04 10.61 6.75
N GLU A 110 -3.45 10.83 5.52
CA GLU A 110 -3.97 9.80 4.64
C GLU A 110 -2.79 9.04 4.03
N PHE A 111 -2.54 7.85 4.54
CA PHE A 111 -1.61 6.93 3.92
C PHE A 111 -2.26 6.28 2.71
N PRO A 112 -1.53 6.11 1.59
CA PRO A 112 -1.99 5.29 0.48
C PRO A 112 -2.26 3.87 0.99
N SER A 113 -3.50 3.60 1.36
CA SER A 113 -3.86 2.26 1.81
C SER A 113 -3.95 1.36 0.57
N ARG A 114 -3.28 0.20 0.61
CA ARG A 114 -3.60 -0.90 -0.32
C ARG A 114 -4.88 -1.62 0.11
N SER A 115 -5.84 -0.90 0.68
CA SER A 115 -7.12 -1.46 1.09
C SER A 115 -8.10 -1.38 -0.08
N LEU A 116 -8.91 -2.41 -0.23
CA LEU A 116 -10.01 -2.35 -1.18
C LEU A 116 -11.02 -1.31 -0.68
N PRO A 117 -11.52 -0.41 -1.54
CA PRO A 117 -12.54 0.55 -1.14
C PRO A 117 -13.79 -0.18 -0.63
N GLU A 118 -14.48 0.46 0.31
CA GLU A 118 -15.71 -0.08 0.86
C GLU A 118 -16.72 -0.32 -0.28
N GLY A 119 -17.27 -1.54 -0.35
CA GLY A 119 -18.16 -1.93 -1.43
C GLY A 119 -17.50 -2.46 -2.71
N ALA A 120 -16.17 -2.48 -2.83
CA ALA A 120 -15.47 -3.05 -4.02
C ALA A 120 -15.88 -4.49 -4.34
N LEU A 121 -16.36 -5.23 -3.33
CA LEU A 121 -16.79 -6.62 -3.43
C LEU A 121 -18.29 -6.77 -3.12
N ALA A 122 -19.06 -5.68 -3.06
CA ALA A 122 -20.48 -5.72 -2.66
C ALA A 122 -21.34 -6.57 -3.60
N ASN A 123 -20.94 -6.70 -4.86
CA ASN A 123 -21.64 -7.47 -5.87
C ASN A 123 -21.26 -8.96 -5.88
N LEU A 124 -20.41 -9.41 -4.94
CA LEU A 124 -20.00 -10.81 -4.84
C LEU A 124 -20.77 -11.50 -3.72
N THR A 125 -21.41 -12.62 -4.05
CA THR A 125 -22.18 -13.45 -3.13
C THR A 125 -21.34 -13.91 -1.92
N GLU A 126 -20.04 -14.17 -2.13
CA GLU A 126 -19.09 -14.61 -1.08
C GLU A 126 -17.87 -13.69 -0.95
N ALA A 127 -18.11 -12.38 -0.84
CA ALA A 127 -17.06 -11.37 -0.70
C ALA A 127 -16.12 -11.60 0.50
N SER A 128 -16.58 -12.28 1.55
CA SER A 128 -15.82 -12.55 2.78
C SER A 128 -14.60 -13.44 2.53
N VAL A 129 -14.72 -14.43 1.64
CA VAL A 129 -13.65 -15.37 1.28
C VAL A 129 -12.52 -14.63 0.58
N ILE A 130 -12.84 -13.81 -0.42
CA ILE A 130 -11.86 -12.98 -1.14
C ILE A 130 -11.14 -12.02 -0.18
N ARG A 131 -11.87 -11.35 0.71
CA ARG A 131 -11.28 -10.45 1.72
C ARG A 131 -10.32 -11.19 2.64
N SER A 132 -10.65 -12.42 3.05
CA SER A 132 -9.81 -13.25 3.90
C SER A 132 -8.46 -13.57 3.24
N HIS A 133 -8.47 -14.02 1.99
CA HIS A 133 -7.24 -14.32 1.27
C HIS A 133 -6.40 -13.06 1.01
N LEU A 134 -7.02 -11.94 0.64
CA LEU A 134 -6.30 -10.67 0.46
C LEU A 134 -5.61 -10.20 1.75
N LYS A 135 -6.29 -10.31 2.91
CA LYS A 135 -5.68 -10.00 4.21
C LYS A 135 -4.48 -10.90 4.51
N ARG A 136 -4.59 -12.21 4.24
CA ARG A 136 -3.50 -13.18 4.45
C ARG A 136 -2.29 -12.88 3.55
N ILE A 137 -2.53 -12.55 2.28
CA ILE A 137 -1.46 -12.12 1.35
C ILE A 137 -0.77 -10.87 1.90
N GLN A 138 -1.55 -9.86 2.30
CA GLN A 138 -1.03 -8.60 2.82
C GLN A 138 -0.19 -8.81 4.09
N SER A 139 -0.59 -9.71 4.99
CA SER A 139 0.18 -10.00 6.21
C SER A 139 1.45 -10.82 5.95
N ALA A 140 1.48 -11.62 4.88
CA ALA A 140 2.55 -12.59 4.64
C ALA A 140 3.62 -12.09 3.67
N VAL A 141 3.30 -11.14 2.77
CA VAL A 141 4.14 -10.78 1.62
C VAL A 141 5.58 -10.39 1.95
N GLU A 142 5.84 -9.82 3.13
CA GLU A 142 7.17 -9.39 3.55
C GLU A 142 7.97 -10.48 4.29
N ASN A 143 7.29 -11.30 5.09
CA ASN A 143 7.93 -12.15 6.09
C ASN A 143 7.73 -13.65 5.83
N ASP A 144 6.78 -14.03 4.99
CA ASP A 144 6.42 -15.41 4.66
C ASP A 144 5.94 -15.52 3.20
N PRO A 145 6.89 -15.53 2.23
CA PRO A 145 6.56 -15.58 0.81
C PRO A 145 5.83 -16.88 0.41
N GLU A 146 6.07 -17.99 1.10
CA GLU A 146 5.39 -19.27 0.84
C GLU A 146 3.90 -19.17 1.20
N LEU A 147 3.57 -18.61 2.36
CA LEU A 147 2.19 -18.35 2.76
C LEU A 147 1.50 -17.33 1.85
N ALA A 148 2.22 -16.30 1.41
CA ALA A 148 1.70 -15.32 0.47
C ALA A 148 1.32 -15.97 -0.87
N ILE A 149 2.19 -16.84 -1.42
CA ILE A 149 1.92 -17.59 -2.65
C ILE A 149 0.74 -18.55 -2.45
N GLY A 150 0.70 -19.28 -1.35
CA GLY A 150 -0.42 -20.18 -1.03
C GLY A 150 -1.76 -19.43 -0.93
N SER A 151 -1.76 -18.28 -0.26
CA SER A 151 -2.96 -17.43 -0.12
C SER A 151 -3.40 -16.83 -1.46
N ALA A 152 -2.46 -16.47 -2.34
CA ALA A 152 -2.75 -16.02 -3.70
C ALA A 152 -3.37 -17.14 -4.56
N LYS A 153 -2.88 -18.38 -4.41
CA LYS A 153 -3.48 -19.54 -5.08
C LYS A 153 -4.92 -19.74 -4.65
N GLU A 154 -5.19 -19.74 -3.34
CA GLU A 154 -6.54 -19.89 -2.79
C GLU A 154 -7.48 -18.75 -3.24
N LEU A 155 -6.96 -17.53 -3.37
CA LEU A 155 -7.72 -16.39 -3.91
C LEU A 155 -8.17 -16.63 -5.35
N ILE A 156 -7.26 -17.06 -6.23
CA ILE A 156 -7.58 -17.34 -7.64
C ILE A 156 -8.60 -18.48 -7.72
N GLU A 157 -8.41 -19.53 -6.93
CA GLU A 157 -9.32 -20.68 -6.88
C GLU A 157 -10.74 -20.28 -6.43
N SER A 158 -10.83 -19.51 -5.34
CA SER A 158 -12.11 -19.04 -4.80
C SER A 158 -12.82 -18.10 -5.77
N THR A 159 -12.06 -17.24 -6.47
CA THR A 159 -12.61 -16.35 -7.50
C THR A 159 -13.15 -17.13 -8.70
N ALA A 160 -12.44 -18.16 -9.17
CA ALA A 160 -12.90 -19.02 -10.25
C ALA A 160 -14.17 -19.80 -9.85
N LYS A 161 -14.21 -20.35 -8.63
CA LYS A 161 -15.39 -21.05 -8.08
C LYS A 161 -16.59 -20.12 -7.94
N LEU A 162 -16.38 -18.86 -7.54
CA LEU A 162 -17.43 -17.84 -7.49
C LEU A 162 -18.03 -17.59 -8.87
N VAL A 163 -17.19 -17.38 -9.89
CA VAL A 163 -17.66 -17.22 -11.27
C VAL A 163 -18.45 -18.43 -11.74
N LEU A 164 -17.97 -19.65 -11.47
CA LEU A 164 -18.65 -20.88 -11.89
C LEU A 164 -20.01 -21.03 -11.20
N ASN A 165 -20.10 -20.72 -9.90
CA ASN A 165 -21.37 -20.69 -9.16
C ASN A 165 -22.34 -19.66 -9.75
N ASP A 166 -21.89 -18.42 -10.00
CA ASP A 166 -22.72 -17.35 -10.56
C ASP A 166 -23.19 -17.64 -11.99
N ARG A 167 -22.54 -18.58 -12.69
CA ARG A 167 -22.91 -19.03 -14.05
C ARG A 167 -23.59 -20.40 -14.06
N ASP A 168 -23.94 -20.95 -12.90
CA ASP A 168 -24.54 -22.27 -12.74
C ASP A 168 -23.74 -23.41 -13.40
N VAL A 169 -22.39 -23.30 -13.38
CA VAL A 169 -21.47 -24.31 -13.93
C VAL A 169 -20.93 -25.20 -12.80
N PRO A 170 -21.21 -26.52 -12.81
CA PRO A 170 -20.86 -27.41 -11.69
C PRO A 170 -19.37 -27.72 -11.66
N PHE A 171 -18.70 -27.64 -10.52
CA PHE A 171 -17.31 -28.10 -10.34
C PHE A 171 -17.20 -29.06 -9.15
N THR A 172 -16.08 -29.74 -9.05
CA THR A 172 -15.77 -30.75 -8.03
C THR A 172 -14.53 -30.36 -7.25
N LYS A 173 -14.28 -31.06 -6.14
CA LYS A 173 -13.07 -30.91 -5.32
C LYS A 173 -11.79 -31.40 -6.04
N ASP A 174 -11.95 -32.23 -7.07
CA ASP A 174 -10.84 -32.81 -7.83
C ASP A 174 -10.42 -31.90 -8.99
N ASP A 175 -11.22 -30.86 -9.30
CA ASP A 175 -10.84 -29.84 -10.28
C ASP A 175 -9.65 -29.03 -9.75
N ASP A 176 -8.54 -29.04 -10.49
CA ASP A 176 -7.37 -28.24 -10.14
C ASP A 176 -7.55 -26.76 -10.49
N LEU A 177 -6.63 -25.91 -10.02
CA LEU A 177 -6.66 -24.47 -10.26
C LEU A 177 -6.74 -24.11 -11.75
N GLY A 178 -6.01 -24.83 -12.60
CA GLY A 178 -5.96 -24.59 -14.04
C GLY A 178 -7.30 -24.92 -14.70
N GLN A 179 -7.91 -26.03 -14.30
CA GLN A 179 -9.24 -26.46 -14.74
C GLN A 179 -10.31 -25.45 -14.31
N LEU A 180 -10.34 -25.07 -13.03
CA LEU A 180 -11.29 -24.09 -12.50
C LEU A 180 -11.18 -22.74 -13.23
N THR A 181 -9.95 -22.23 -13.40
CA THR A 181 -9.71 -20.94 -14.06
C THR A 181 -10.11 -20.97 -15.53
N THR A 182 -9.77 -22.04 -16.24
CA THR A 182 -10.12 -22.19 -17.68
C THR A 182 -11.62 -22.20 -17.86
N ARG A 183 -12.34 -22.98 -17.04
CA ARG A 183 -13.79 -23.12 -17.12
C ARG A 183 -14.51 -21.83 -16.74
N ALA A 184 -14.00 -21.10 -15.75
CA ALA A 184 -14.51 -19.77 -15.40
C ALA A 184 -14.36 -18.80 -16.58
N GLN A 185 -13.18 -18.75 -17.22
CA GLN A 185 -12.96 -17.92 -18.42
C GLN A 185 -13.88 -18.28 -19.59
N GLU A 186 -14.15 -19.57 -19.80
CA GLU A 186 -15.10 -20.06 -20.81
C GLU A 186 -16.52 -19.62 -20.50
N SER A 187 -16.98 -19.76 -19.26
CA SER A 187 -18.33 -19.31 -18.85
C SER A 187 -18.54 -17.81 -19.01
N LEU A 188 -17.46 -17.03 -19.01
CA LEU A 188 -17.45 -15.59 -19.22
C LEU A 188 -17.20 -15.18 -20.69
N SER A 189 -17.04 -16.15 -21.61
CA SER A 189 -16.71 -15.91 -23.02
C SER A 189 -15.43 -15.08 -23.25
N LEU A 190 -14.45 -15.21 -22.37
CA LEU A 190 -13.19 -14.43 -22.43
C LEU A 190 -12.12 -15.06 -23.34
N ARG A 191 -12.42 -16.22 -23.95
CA ARG A 191 -11.47 -16.91 -24.84
C ARG A 191 -11.52 -16.31 -26.26
N PRO A 192 -10.36 -15.98 -26.87
CA PRO A 192 -10.28 -15.41 -28.22
C PRO A 192 -10.99 -16.21 -29.30
N ASN A 193 -11.13 -17.53 -29.12
CA ASN A 193 -11.75 -18.45 -30.08
C ASN A 193 -13.27 -18.61 -29.90
N GLN A 194 -13.89 -17.98 -28.90
CA GLN A 194 -15.34 -18.04 -28.63
C GLN A 194 -16.07 -16.75 -28.98
N ALA A 195 -15.35 -15.66 -29.28
CA ALA A 195 -15.94 -14.50 -29.92
C ALA A 195 -16.36 -14.92 -31.34
N GLY A 196 -17.66 -15.19 -31.52
CA GLY A 196 -18.22 -15.51 -32.82
C GLY A 196 -17.79 -14.48 -33.86
N VAL A 197 -17.53 -14.94 -35.08
CA VAL A 197 -17.07 -14.17 -36.25
C VAL A 197 -17.99 -12.97 -36.60
N ASN A 198 -19.11 -12.78 -35.88
CA ASN A 198 -20.11 -11.75 -36.13
C ASN A 198 -20.50 -10.96 -34.85
N SER A 199 -19.54 -10.47 -34.07
CA SER A 199 -19.82 -9.43 -33.07
C SER A 199 -18.88 -8.23 -33.28
N PRO A 200 -19.37 -6.99 -33.41
CA PRO A 200 -18.54 -5.81 -33.71
C PRO A 200 -17.39 -5.58 -32.72
N ASP A 201 -17.50 -6.14 -31.51
CA ASP A 201 -16.53 -5.99 -30.41
C ASP A 201 -15.69 -7.27 -30.15
N GLY A 202 -15.90 -8.33 -30.92
CA GLY A 202 -15.41 -9.67 -30.64
C GLY A 202 -13.98 -9.92 -31.11
N GLY A 203 -13.00 -9.65 -30.26
CA GLY A 203 -11.67 -10.27 -30.34
C GLY A 203 -10.50 -9.30 -30.40
N SER A 204 -10.68 -8.09 -30.94
CA SER A 204 -9.58 -7.10 -30.99
C SER A 204 -9.43 -6.29 -29.70
N GLY A 205 -10.53 -6.04 -28.96
CA GLY A 205 -10.54 -5.31 -27.69
C GLY A 205 -9.89 -6.08 -26.55
N VAL A 206 -10.36 -7.32 -26.32
CA VAL A 206 -9.84 -8.21 -25.27
C VAL A 206 -8.35 -8.53 -25.49
N LYS A 207 -7.94 -8.73 -26.75
CA LYS A 207 -6.54 -9.01 -27.11
C LYS A 207 -5.61 -7.81 -26.84
N ARG A 208 -6.10 -6.58 -27.00
CA ARG A 208 -5.35 -5.35 -26.66
C ARG A 208 -5.20 -5.16 -25.15
N ILE A 209 -6.26 -5.40 -24.38
CA ILE A 209 -6.23 -5.27 -22.91
C ILE A 209 -5.28 -6.30 -22.30
N LEU A 210 -5.30 -7.55 -22.77
CA LEU A 210 -4.40 -8.60 -22.27
C LEU A 210 -2.94 -8.42 -22.71
N GLN A 211 -2.68 -7.71 -23.81
CA GLN A 211 -1.32 -7.38 -24.25
C GLN A 211 -0.72 -6.17 -23.52
N MET A 212 -1.51 -5.38 -22.80
CA MET A 212 -1.04 -4.24 -22.00
C MET A 212 -0.43 -4.65 -20.65
N PHE A 213 -0.56 -5.91 -20.23
CA PHE A 213 0.01 -6.44 -18.98
C PHE A 213 1.21 -7.38 -19.19
N ARG A 214 1.90 -7.29 -20.33
CA ARG A 214 3.16 -7.99 -20.58
C ARG A 214 4.36 -7.08 -20.41
#